data_AF-A0A9N8MFD9-F1
#
_entry.id   AF-A0A9N8MFD9-F1
#
_cell.length_a   1.000
_cell.length_b   1.000
_cell.length_c   1.000
_cell.angle_alpha   90.00
_cell.angle_beta   90.00
_cell.angle_gamma   90.00
#
_symmetry.space_group_name_H-M   'P 1'
#
loop_
_entity.id
_entity.type
_entity.pdbx_description
1 polymer ?
#
loop_
_entity_poly.entity_id
_entity_poly.type
_entity_poly.pdbx_seq_one_letter_code
_entity_poly.pdbx_strand_id
1 'polypeptide(L)'
;MSRKSEADVQGVFLASFHVRTGNTLSFVHPPDLHPELTAAHAEWKALPSGSHAVERDTIFFALSPTRTAVAAFRNVALHGDDGRVQRGARMLSVAAVFPADSPFHHHLSSLDGLADSIAAADAHDEGAKGTQHLLRDWLEAANSEQQQQDRQRGDSFNHSALSHFPALSASLGPLLPPLLKYLATGRTRLLIFSTAPLQPAASLAHNLADIVHAAQRRAGQSESSLRVRGLVTLHDIVTLDDENRARTADTPGWIAFTPDKILLDKCALFDLVLDLTPLQGANGTKAAASPRNRPSNTAAT
;
A
#
# COMPACT_ATOMS: atom_id res chain seq x y z
N MET A 1 -25.45 -2.69 -22.14
CA MET A 1 -24.33 -1.79 -22.52
C MET A 1 -23.05 -2.57 -22.32
N SER A 2 -22.31 -2.82 -23.41
CA SER A 2 -21.11 -3.66 -23.40
C SER A 2 -20.01 -2.99 -22.56
N ARG A 3 -19.61 -3.58 -21.42
CA ARG A 3 -18.39 -3.16 -20.72
C ARG A 3 -17.24 -3.44 -21.69
N LYS A 4 -16.66 -2.39 -22.26
CA LYS A 4 -15.36 -2.48 -22.92
C LYS A 4 -14.42 -3.10 -21.87
N SER A 5 -13.81 -4.24 -22.17
CA SER A 5 -12.86 -4.87 -21.25
C SER A 5 -11.67 -3.93 -21.13
N GLU A 6 -11.71 -3.08 -20.11
CA GLU A 6 -10.59 -2.22 -19.78
C GLU A 6 -9.44 -3.11 -19.32
N ALA A 7 -8.21 -2.74 -19.70
CA ALA A 7 -7.02 -3.45 -19.27
C ALA A 7 -7.01 -3.53 -17.73
N ASP A 8 -6.69 -4.71 -17.19
CA ASP A 8 -6.59 -4.93 -15.74
C ASP A 8 -5.45 -4.06 -15.18
N VAL A 9 -4.40 -3.86 -15.99
CA VAL A 9 -3.29 -2.94 -15.69
C VAL A 9 -3.35 -1.72 -16.62
N GLN A 10 -3.67 -0.56 -16.06
CA GLN A 10 -3.79 0.71 -16.79
C GLN A 10 -2.44 1.42 -16.98
N GLY A 11 -1.41 1.08 -16.19
CA GLY A 11 -0.06 1.58 -16.38
C GLY A 11 0.91 1.19 -15.27
N VAL A 12 2.12 1.69 -15.38
CA VAL A 12 3.24 1.45 -14.48
C VAL A 12 4.02 2.73 -14.22
N PHE A 13 4.65 2.83 -13.05
CA PHE A 13 5.58 3.91 -12.74
C PHE A 13 6.70 3.42 -11.82
N LEU A 14 7.80 4.17 -11.84
CA LEU A 14 8.94 3.97 -10.97
C LEU A 14 9.09 5.20 -10.09
N ALA A 15 9.01 5.02 -8.77
CA ALA A 15 9.39 6.03 -7.80
C ALA A 15 10.79 5.72 -7.26
N SER A 16 11.63 6.74 -7.10
CA SER A 16 12.94 6.59 -6.48
C SER A 16 13.25 7.72 -5.51
N PHE A 17 14.15 7.46 -4.58
CA PHE A 17 14.66 8.49 -3.68
C PHE A 17 15.93 9.12 -4.25
N HIS A 18 15.92 10.44 -4.39
CA HIS A 18 17.09 11.20 -4.82
C HIS A 18 17.57 12.14 -3.71
N VAL A 19 18.89 12.13 -3.44
CA VAL A 19 19.48 12.78 -2.25
C VAL A 19 19.22 14.28 -2.16
N ARG A 20 19.09 14.97 -3.30
CA ARG A 20 18.87 16.44 -3.34
C ARG A 20 17.41 16.84 -3.42
N THR A 21 16.58 16.02 -4.06
CA THR A 21 15.21 16.38 -4.43
C THR A 21 14.17 15.61 -3.63
N GLY A 22 14.58 14.59 -2.87
CA GLY A 22 13.67 13.70 -2.15
C GLY A 22 13.05 12.65 -3.07
N ASN A 23 11.82 12.26 -2.76
CA ASN A 23 11.05 11.27 -3.51
C ASN A 23 10.65 11.85 -4.88
N THR A 24 10.88 11.11 -5.97
CA THR A 24 10.51 11.54 -7.32
C THR A 24 9.93 10.39 -8.14
N LEU A 25 9.04 10.72 -9.08
CA LEU A 25 8.62 9.80 -10.14
C LEU A 25 9.69 9.79 -11.23
N SER A 26 10.45 8.70 -11.31
CA SER A 26 11.55 8.53 -12.25
C SER A 26 11.10 8.06 -13.63
N PHE A 27 9.97 7.35 -13.69
CA PHE A 27 9.36 6.89 -14.94
C PHE A 27 7.86 6.72 -14.75
N VAL A 28 7.07 7.04 -15.79
CA VAL A 28 5.61 6.85 -15.83
C VAL A 28 5.21 6.39 -17.23
N HIS A 29 4.40 5.35 -17.31
CA HIS A 29 3.83 4.88 -18.57
C HIS A 29 2.42 4.29 -18.37
N PRO A 30 1.41 4.68 -19.17
CA PRO A 30 1.47 5.71 -20.21
C PRO A 30 1.56 7.13 -19.59
N PRO A 31 2.11 8.13 -20.33
CA PRO A 31 2.49 9.44 -19.76
C PRO A 31 1.30 10.30 -19.31
N ASP A 32 0.11 10.02 -19.81
CA ASP A 32 -1.19 10.56 -19.41
C ASP A 32 -1.58 10.23 -17.96
N LEU A 33 -0.96 9.23 -17.32
CA LEU A 33 -1.13 8.98 -15.89
C LEU A 33 -0.40 10.01 -15.01
N HIS A 34 0.60 10.72 -15.54
CA HIS A 34 1.47 11.58 -14.74
C HIS A 34 0.72 12.68 -13.95
N PRO A 35 -0.28 13.40 -14.51
CA PRO A 35 -1.03 14.41 -13.77
C PRO A 35 -1.80 13.81 -12.59
N GLU A 36 -2.41 12.63 -12.77
CA GLU A 36 -3.16 11.93 -11.73
C GLU A 36 -2.24 11.44 -10.61
N LEU A 37 -1.09 10.85 -10.96
CA LEU A 37 -0.08 10.42 -10.00
C LEU A 37 0.46 11.61 -9.18
N THR A 38 0.69 12.75 -9.82
CA THR A 38 1.17 13.97 -9.15
C THR A 38 0.11 14.52 -8.20
N ALA A 39 -1.15 14.59 -8.62
CA ALA A 39 -2.26 15.04 -7.78
C ALA A 39 -2.49 14.13 -6.56
N ALA A 40 -2.22 12.82 -6.71
CA ALA A 40 -2.33 11.85 -5.63
C ALA A 40 -1.10 11.76 -4.72
N HIS A 41 -0.04 12.55 -4.99
CA HIS A 41 1.27 12.46 -4.32
C HIS A 41 1.85 11.04 -4.34
N ALA A 42 1.75 10.36 -5.49
CA ALA A 42 2.10 8.96 -5.64
C ALA A 42 3.58 8.66 -5.28
N GLU A 43 4.49 9.61 -5.46
CA GLU A 43 5.89 9.49 -5.08
C GLU A 43 6.07 9.35 -3.56
N TRP A 44 5.21 9.98 -2.76
CA TRP A 44 5.22 9.87 -1.29
C TRP A 44 4.49 8.63 -0.80
N LYS A 45 3.50 8.16 -1.55
CA LYS A 45 2.77 6.91 -1.24
C LYS A 45 3.57 5.67 -1.60
N ALA A 46 4.32 5.69 -2.71
CA ALA A 46 5.20 4.59 -3.13
C ALA A 46 6.48 4.50 -2.28
N LEU A 47 6.89 5.60 -1.64
CA LEU A 47 8.03 5.69 -0.73
C LEU A 47 7.59 6.30 0.62
N PRO A 48 6.77 5.57 1.40
CA PRO A 48 6.17 6.09 2.62
C PRO A 48 7.20 6.28 3.74
N SER A 49 6.80 7.02 4.77
CA SER A 49 7.64 7.20 5.95
C SER A 49 7.99 5.84 6.60
N GLY A 50 9.22 5.72 7.09
CA GLY A 50 9.71 4.48 7.71
C GLY A 50 10.12 3.36 6.74
N SER A 51 9.91 3.50 5.42
CA SER A 51 10.32 2.51 4.41
C SER A 51 11.82 2.19 4.43
N HIS A 52 12.67 3.15 4.84
CA HIS A 52 14.11 2.94 5.02
C HIS A 52 14.49 1.87 6.06
N ALA A 53 13.58 1.51 6.97
CA ALA A 53 13.83 0.51 8.01
C ALA A 53 13.64 -0.94 7.52
N VAL A 54 13.07 -1.12 6.31
CA VAL A 54 12.82 -2.43 5.71
C VAL A 54 13.57 -2.57 4.39
N GLU A 55 13.88 -3.80 4.00
CA GLU A 55 14.53 -4.12 2.73
C GLU A 55 13.52 -4.18 1.57
N ARG A 56 12.28 -4.58 1.87
CA ARG A 56 11.20 -4.75 0.90
C ARG A 56 9.85 -4.53 1.55
N ASP A 57 8.88 -4.08 0.76
CA ASP A 57 7.48 -3.94 1.17
C ASP A 57 6.55 -3.96 -0.06
N THR A 58 5.27 -4.24 0.14
CA THR A 58 4.23 -4.08 -0.89
C THR A 58 3.17 -3.12 -0.37
N ILE A 59 3.02 -2.00 -1.05
CA ILE A 59 2.24 -0.85 -0.60
C ILE A 59 1.06 -0.68 -1.54
N PHE A 60 -0.14 -0.56 -0.97
CA PHE A 60 -1.39 -0.43 -1.74
C PHE A 60 -2.00 0.92 -1.46
N PHE A 61 -2.45 1.66 -2.47
CA PHE A 61 -3.04 2.98 -2.27
C PHE A 61 -3.94 3.44 -3.41
N ALA A 62 -5.01 4.15 -3.07
CA ALA A 62 -5.86 4.80 -4.05
C ALA A 62 -5.16 6.03 -4.67
N LEU A 63 -5.24 6.12 -6.00
CA LEU A 63 -4.87 7.31 -6.77
C LEU A 63 -6.08 8.23 -6.94
N SER A 64 -7.22 7.63 -7.26
CA SER A 64 -8.50 8.30 -7.47
C SER A 64 -9.64 7.36 -7.11
N PRO A 65 -10.91 7.82 -7.11
CA PRO A 65 -12.05 6.94 -6.84
C PRO A 65 -12.20 5.77 -7.81
N THR A 66 -11.53 5.82 -8.97
CA THR A 66 -11.60 4.82 -10.03
C THR A 66 -10.32 4.04 -10.22
N ARG A 67 -9.20 4.46 -9.59
CA ARG A 67 -7.88 3.84 -9.78
C ARG A 67 -7.14 3.62 -8.46
N THR A 68 -6.52 2.45 -8.36
CA THR A 68 -5.63 2.08 -7.27
C THR A 68 -4.24 1.75 -7.80
N ALA A 69 -3.23 1.90 -6.97
CA ALA A 69 -1.86 1.54 -7.29
C ALA A 69 -1.33 0.52 -6.28
N VAL A 70 -0.52 -0.40 -6.78
CA VAL A 70 0.27 -1.32 -5.97
C VAL A 70 1.73 -1.07 -6.26
N ALA A 71 2.51 -0.83 -5.21
CA ALA A 71 3.91 -0.46 -5.25
C ALA A 71 4.76 -1.52 -4.55
N ALA A 72 5.67 -2.14 -5.29
CA ALA A 72 6.69 -3.04 -4.78
C ALA A 72 7.96 -2.24 -4.45
N PHE A 73 8.19 -2.03 -3.16
CA PHE A 73 9.32 -1.27 -2.62
C PHE A 73 10.56 -2.15 -2.46
N ARG A 74 11.72 -1.56 -2.74
CA ARG A 74 13.05 -2.14 -2.52
C ARG A 74 14.01 -1.11 -1.94
N ASN A 75 14.71 -1.53 -0.90
CA ASN A 75 15.79 -0.80 -0.26
C ASN A 75 17.07 -1.63 -0.37
N VAL A 76 17.95 -1.24 -1.27
CA VAL A 76 19.21 -1.93 -1.56
C VAL A 76 20.34 -1.19 -0.84
N ALA A 77 20.99 -1.86 0.10
CA ALA A 77 22.20 -1.32 0.72
C ALA A 77 23.30 -1.18 -0.32
N LEU A 78 23.88 0.01 -0.45
CA LEU A 78 24.99 0.29 -1.37
C LEU A 78 26.31 0.32 -0.60
N HIS A 79 27.33 -0.33 -1.15
CA HIS A 79 28.70 -0.35 -0.62
C HIS A 79 29.66 0.36 -1.58
N GLY A 80 30.80 0.85 -1.07
CA GLY A 80 31.81 1.51 -1.90
C GLY A 80 31.52 2.97 -2.25
N ASP A 81 31.96 3.43 -3.42
CA ASP A 81 31.80 4.83 -3.86
C ASP A 81 30.33 5.23 -4.11
N ASP A 82 29.49 4.30 -4.58
CA ASP A 82 28.04 4.52 -4.75
C ASP A 82 27.34 4.80 -3.40
N GLY A 83 27.81 4.17 -2.32
CA GLY A 83 27.35 4.43 -0.97
C GLY A 83 27.65 5.85 -0.48
N ARG A 84 28.72 6.48 -0.98
CA ARG A 84 29.07 7.88 -0.62
C ARG A 84 28.14 8.89 -1.29
N VAL A 85 27.70 8.59 -2.51
CA VAL A 85 26.82 9.48 -3.30
C VAL A 85 25.36 9.34 -2.84
N GLN A 86 24.90 8.12 -2.52
CA GLN A 86 23.50 7.82 -2.21
C GLN A 86 23.22 7.59 -0.71
N ARG A 87 24.12 8.01 0.20
CA ARG A 87 23.99 7.83 1.66
C ARG A 87 23.87 6.34 2.10
N GLY A 88 24.49 5.43 1.37
CA GLY A 88 24.65 4.03 1.76
C GLY A 88 23.43 3.13 1.49
N ALA A 89 22.33 3.66 0.94
CA ALA A 89 21.16 2.88 0.60
C ALA A 89 20.40 3.51 -0.57
N ARG A 90 19.97 2.67 -1.52
CA ARG A 90 19.13 3.07 -2.65
C ARG A 90 17.72 2.55 -2.45
N MET A 91 16.77 3.47 -2.51
CA MET A 91 15.35 3.18 -2.34
C MET A 91 14.62 3.43 -3.64
N LEU A 92 13.92 2.40 -4.10
CA LEU A 92 13.08 2.46 -5.29
C LEU A 92 11.77 1.71 -5.04
N SER A 93 10.74 2.08 -5.80
CA SER A 93 9.47 1.40 -5.79
C SER A 93 8.93 1.31 -7.20
N VAL A 94 8.70 0.08 -7.65
CA VAL A 94 8.05 -0.21 -8.93
C VAL A 94 6.57 -0.37 -8.66
N ALA A 95 5.72 0.36 -9.37
CA ALA A 95 4.30 0.34 -9.12
C ALA A 95 3.49 0.13 -10.39
N ALA A 96 2.37 -0.56 -10.23
CA ALA A 96 1.37 -0.79 -11.27
C ALA A 96 0.04 -0.15 -10.87
N VAL A 97 -0.68 0.37 -11.85
CA VAL A 97 -1.96 1.07 -11.71
C VAL A 97 -3.07 0.18 -12.24
N PHE A 98 -4.13 0.04 -11.45
CA PHE A 98 -5.26 -0.82 -11.72
C PHE A 98 -6.57 -0.02 -11.56
N PRO A 99 -7.67 -0.44 -12.19
CA PRO A 99 -9.00 -0.03 -11.78
C PRO A 99 -9.24 -0.32 -10.28
N ALA A 100 -10.01 0.52 -9.58
CA ALA A 100 -10.17 0.43 -8.12
C ALA A 100 -10.67 -0.94 -7.61
N ASP A 101 -11.48 -1.65 -8.40
CA ASP A 101 -12.07 -2.95 -8.06
C ASP A 101 -11.42 -4.13 -8.83
N SER A 102 -10.22 -3.93 -9.39
CA SER A 102 -9.51 -4.97 -10.14
C SER A 102 -8.89 -6.02 -9.18
N PRO A 103 -8.90 -7.32 -9.55
CA PRO A 103 -8.21 -8.37 -8.82
C PRO A 103 -6.68 -8.32 -9.09
N PHE A 104 -6.02 -7.26 -8.61
CA PHE A 104 -4.58 -7.01 -8.81
C PHE A 104 -3.66 -8.10 -8.22
N HIS A 105 -4.19 -8.98 -7.35
CA HIS A 105 -3.40 -9.98 -6.62
C HIS A 105 -2.60 -10.92 -7.53
N HIS A 106 -3.09 -11.19 -8.73
CA HIS A 106 -2.42 -12.04 -9.73
C HIS A 106 -1.09 -11.46 -10.22
N HIS A 107 -0.98 -10.13 -10.22
CA HIS A 107 0.20 -9.41 -10.70
C HIS A 107 1.24 -9.16 -9.62
N LEU A 108 0.96 -9.50 -8.35
CA LEU A 108 1.85 -9.19 -7.24
C LEU A 108 3.20 -9.90 -7.36
N SER A 109 3.21 -11.20 -7.69
CA SER A 109 4.45 -11.96 -7.81
C SER A 109 5.31 -11.50 -8.99
N SER A 110 4.68 -11.15 -10.12
CA SER A 110 5.39 -10.66 -11.30
C SER A 110 5.92 -9.24 -11.09
N LEU A 111 5.15 -8.37 -10.42
CA LEU A 111 5.58 -7.02 -10.04
C LEU A 111 6.74 -7.06 -9.03
N ASP A 112 6.70 -7.98 -8.07
CA ASP A 112 7.78 -8.17 -7.08
C ASP A 112 9.08 -8.61 -7.76
N GLY A 113 8.99 -9.57 -8.70
CA GLY A 113 10.14 -9.99 -9.51
C GLY A 113 10.66 -8.91 -10.46
N LEU A 114 9.78 -8.05 -10.99
CA LEU A 114 10.19 -6.86 -11.76
C LEU A 114 10.95 -5.87 -10.87
N ALA A 115 10.48 -5.63 -9.65
CA ALA A 115 11.15 -4.76 -8.69
C ALA A 115 12.55 -5.26 -8.33
N ASP A 116 12.73 -6.59 -8.14
CA ASP A 116 14.04 -7.20 -7.95
C ASP A 116 14.94 -7.02 -9.18
N SER A 117 14.40 -7.22 -10.39
CA SER A 117 15.16 -7.06 -11.64
C SER A 117 15.64 -5.63 -11.85
N ILE A 118 14.78 -4.65 -11.58
CA ILE A 118 15.12 -3.21 -11.68
C ILE A 118 16.15 -2.84 -10.60
N ALA A 119 15.97 -3.34 -9.38
CA ALA A 119 16.92 -3.12 -8.30
C ALA A 119 18.33 -3.67 -8.61
N ALA A 120 18.41 -4.79 -9.32
CA ALA A 120 19.67 -5.36 -9.79
C ALA A 120 20.25 -4.59 -11.00
N ALA A 121 19.42 -4.24 -11.99
CA ALA A 121 19.85 -3.55 -13.20
C ALA A 121 20.37 -2.13 -12.92
N ASP A 122 19.67 -1.36 -12.08
CA ASP A 122 20.12 -0.03 -11.66
C ASP A 122 21.44 -0.09 -10.87
N ALA A 123 21.85 -1.26 -10.34
CA ALA A 123 23.14 -1.39 -9.62
C ALA A 123 24.35 -1.26 -10.55
N HIS A 124 24.14 -1.38 -11.86
CA HIS A 124 25.21 -1.40 -12.85
C HIS A 124 25.23 -0.17 -13.77
N ASP A 125 24.19 0.67 -13.77
CA ASP A 125 24.06 1.79 -14.71
C ASP A 125 23.42 3.01 -14.02
N GLU A 126 24.07 4.18 -14.05
CA GLU A 126 23.59 5.45 -13.45
C GLU A 126 22.39 6.07 -14.21
N GLY A 127 21.63 5.28 -14.95
CA GLY A 127 20.64 5.76 -15.89
C GLY A 127 19.31 5.05 -15.77
N ALA A 128 18.32 5.73 -15.19
CA ALA A 128 16.90 5.36 -15.20
C ALA A 128 16.28 5.18 -16.62
N LYS A 129 17.08 5.29 -17.69
CA LYS A 129 16.71 4.99 -19.08
C LYS A 129 16.89 3.50 -19.41
N GLY A 130 17.88 2.84 -18.79
CA GLY A 130 18.17 1.42 -19.02
C GLY A 130 17.03 0.53 -18.55
N THR A 131 16.35 0.86 -17.46
CA THR A 131 15.29 0.02 -16.87
C THR A 131 13.88 0.29 -17.43
N GLN A 132 13.69 1.34 -18.26
CA GLN A 132 12.36 1.72 -18.78
C GLN A 132 11.75 0.68 -19.71
N HIS A 133 12.57 -0.04 -20.48
CA HIS A 133 12.07 -1.09 -21.36
C HIS A 133 11.48 -2.25 -20.54
N LEU A 134 12.10 -2.65 -19.43
CA LEU A 134 11.58 -3.70 -18.54
C LEU A 134 10.17 -3.37 -18.01
N LEU A 135 9.94 -2.11 -17.63
CA LEU A 135 8.63 -1.62 -17.18
C LEU A 135 7.57 -1.70 -18.29
N ARG A 136 7.94 -1.33 -19.52
CA ARG A 136 7.04 -1.36 -20.69
C ARG A 136 6.74 -2.79 -21.12
N ASP A 137 7.76 -3.62 -21.21
CA ASP A 137 7.66 -5.03 -21.58
C ASP A 137 6.78 -5.79 -20.57
N TRP A 138 6.93 -5.50 -19.27
CA TRP A 138 6.07 -6.08 -18.24
C TRP A 138 4.61 -5.64 -18.38
N LEU A 139 4.32 -4.37 -18.66
CA LEU A 139 2.95 -3.89 -18.87
C LEU A 139 2.29 -4.55 -20.09
N GLU A 140 3.04 -4.70 -21.19
CA GLU A 140 2.58 -5.39 -22.39
C GLU A 140 2.31 -6.88 -22.12
N ALA A 141 3.18 -7.54 -21.35
CA ALA A 141 3.01 -8.92 -20.94
C ALA A 141 1.78 -9.11 -20.03
N ALA A 142 1.62 -8.27 -19.00
CA ALA A 142 0.50 -8.33 -18.06
C ALA A 142 -0.87 -8.18 -18.77
N ASN A 143 -0.94 -7.29 -19.75
CA ASN A 143 -2.14 -7.11 -20.57
C ASN A 143 -2.38 -8.25 -21.56
N SER A 144 -1.32 -8.96 -21.97
CA SER A 144 -1.40 -10.11 -22.88
C SER A 144 -1.84 -11.39 -22.15
N GLU A 145 -1.33 -11.62 -20.94
CA GLU A 145 -1.73 -12.74 -20.07
C GLU A 145 -3.23 -12.66 -19.71
N GLN A 146 -3.73 -11.43 -19.49
CA GLN A 146 -5.15 -11.19 -19.21
C GLN A 146 -6.08 -11.67 -20.34
N GLN A 147 -5.74 -11.39 -21.60
CA GLN A 147 -6.57 -11.81 -22.74
C GLN A 147 -6.71 -13.33 -22.86
N GLN A 148 -5.73 -14.08 -22.32
CA GLN A 148 -5.74 -15.53 -22.28
C GLN A 148 -6.56 -16.04 -21.08
N GLN A 149 -6.45 -15.40 -19.92
CA GLN A 149 -7.15 -15.80 -18.68
C GLN A 149 -8.64 -15.44 -18.67
N ASP A 150 -9.08 -14.35 -19.32
CA ASP A 150 -10.51 -14.00 -19.42
C ASP A 150 -11.33 -15.06 -20.20
N ARG A 151 -10.65 -16.00 -20.88
CA ARG A 151 -11.25 -17.19 -21.51
C ARG A 151 -11.46 -18.36 -20.53
N GLN A 152 -10.87 -18.29 -19.34
CA GLN A 152 -10.88 -19.32 -18.30
C GLN A 152 -11.22 -18.70 -16.94
N ARG A 153 -12.40 -18.05 -16.82
CA ARG A 153 -12.88 -17.56 -15.52
C ARG A 153 -13.26 -18.71 -14.59
N GLY A 154 -12.29 -19.15 -13.79
CA GLY A 154 -12.51 -19.83 -12.53
C GLY A 154 -12.08 -18.90 -11.40
N ASP A 155 -12.96 -18.68 -10.42
CA ASP A 155 -12.67 -17.93 -9.19
C ASP A 155 -11.32 -18.38 -8.62
N SER A 156 -10.32 -17.51 -8.64
CA SER A 156 -9.03 -17.84 -8.05
C SER A 156 -9.14 -17.84 -6.52
N PHE A 157 -9.34 -19.02 -5.96
CA PHE A 157 -9.41 -19.28 -4.52
C PHE A 157 -8.13 -18.91 -3.73
N ASN A 158 -7.03 -18.58 -4.41
CA ASN A 158 -5.72 -18.31 -3.79
C ASN A 158 -5.69 -17.03 -2.93
N HIS A 159 -6.65 -16.12 -3.09
CA HIS A 159 -6.78 -14.91 -2.27
C HIS A 159 -8.15 -14.79 -1.60
N SER A 160 -8.91 -15.89 -1.46
CA SER A 160 -10.18 -15.84 -0.75
C SER A 160 -9.96 -15.41 0.70
N ALA A 161 -10.74 -14.45 1.18
CA ALA A 161 -10.72 -14.01 2.58
C ALA A 161 -10.94 -15.14 3.59
N LEU A 162 -11.59 -16.22 3.17
CA LEU A 162 -11.76 -17.43 3.98
C LEU A 162 -10.43 -18.16 4.24
N SER A 163 -9.50 -18.13 3.28
CA SER A 163 -8.17 -18.74 3.42
C SER A 163 -7.32 -18.01 4.47
N HIS A 164 -7.53 -16.70 4.63
CA HIS A 164 -6.80 -15.87 5.59
C HIS A 164 -7.48 -15.78 6.97
N PHE A 165 -8.72 -16.27 7.10
CA PHE A 165 -9.49 -16.16 8.34
C PHE A 165 -8.78 -16.72 9.59
N PRO A 166 -8.08 -17.88 9.55
CA PRO A 166 -7.34 -18.37 10.71
C PRO A 166 -6.26 -17.38 11.19
N ALA A 167 -5.52 -16.77 10.25
CA ALA A 167 -4.48 -15.79 10.57
C ALA A 167 -5.08 -14.48 11.13
N LEU A 168 -6.22 -14.03 10.59
CA LEU A 168 -6.97 -12.89 11.10
C LEU A 168 -7.47 -13.13 12.53
N SER A 169 -8.08 -14.29 12.77
CA SER A 169 -8.59 -14.69 14.07
C SER A 169 -7.46 -14.80 15.09
N ALA A 170 -6.30 -15.34 14.70
CA ALA A 170 -5.12 -15.38 15.57
C ALA A 170 -4.56 -13.98 15.89
N SER A 171 -4.56 -13.06 14.92
CA SER A 171 -3.99 -11.72 15.07
C SER A 171 -4.88 -10.77 15.87
N LEU A 172 -6.19 -10.80 15.63
CA LEU A 172 -7.16 -9.89 16.26
C LEU A 172 -7.87 -10.52 17.47
N GLY A 173 -7.96 -11.85 17.52
CA GLY A 173 -8.57 -12.59 18.63
C GLY A 173 -9.96 -12.05 19.00
N PRO A 174 -10.20 -11.66 20.27
CA PRO A 174 -11.47 -11.12 20.72
C PRO A 174 -11.89 -9.80 20.06
N LEU A 175 -10.98 -9.08 19.40
CA LEU A 175 -11.27 -7.82 18.71
C LEU A 175 -11.97 -8.03 17.36
N LEU A 176 -11.85 -9.22 16.76
CA LEU A 176 -12.40 -9.48 15.43
C LEU A 176 -13.94 -9.35 15.38
N PRO A 177 -14.74 -9.99 16.26
CA PRO A 177 -16.19 -9.86 16.22
C PRO A 177 -16.73 -8.41 16.36
N PRO A 178 -16.29 -7.59 17.35
CA PRO A 178 -16.76 -6.21 17.43
C PRO A 178 -16.30 -5.38 16.23
N LEU A 179 -15.07 -5.58 15.73
CA LEU A 179 -14.58 -4.88 14.55
C LEU A 179 -15.44 -5.17 13.31
N LEU A 180 -15.73 -6.45 13.04
CA LEU A 180 -16.61 -6.85 11.94
C LEU A 180 -18.01 -6.28 12.09
N LYS A 181 -18.54 -6.21 13.32
CA LYS A 181 -19.86 -5.60 13.59
C LYS A 181 -19.89 -4.11 13.22
N TYR A 182 -18.86 -3.35 13.59
CA TYR A 182 -18.77 -1.93 13.19
C TYR A 182 -18.62 -1.79 11.67
N LEU A 183 -17.73 -2.56 11.05
CA LEU A 183 -17.50 -2.50 9.60
C LEU A 183 -18.72 -2.92 8.78
N ALA A 184 -19.52 -3.87 9.26
CA ALA A 184 -20.75 -4.33 8.61
C ALA A 184 -21.81 -3.22 8.45
N THR A 185 -21.74 -2.15 9.23
CA THR A 185 -22.61 -0.97 9.06
C THR A 185 -22.39 -0.25 7.72
N GLY A 186 -21.23 -0.48 7.08
CA GLY A 186 -20.88 0.14 5.81
C GLY A 186 -20.55 1.62 5.90
N ARG A 187 -20.50 2.21 7.10
CA ARG A 187 -20.28 3.66 7.28
C ARG A 187 -19.06 3.96 8.13
N THR A 188 -18.48 2.95 8.75
CA THR A 188 -17.35 3.10 9.67
C THR A 188 -16.09 3.40 8.89
N ARG A 189 -15.38 4.45 9.30
CA ARG A 189 -14.03 4.78 8.83
C ARG A 189 -13.01 4.16 9.77
N LEU A 190 -12.34 3.11 9.31
CA LEU A 190 -11.31 2.41 10.06
C LEU A 190 -9.94 2.86 9.57
N LEU A 191 -9.14 3.41 10.47
CA LEU A 191 -7.73 3.69 10.24
C LEU A 191 -6.87 2.61 10.93
N ILE A 192 -6.06 1.90 10.16
CA ILE A 192 -5.09 0.93 10.69
C ILE A 192 -3.74 1.62 10.78
N PHE A 193 -3.17 1.68 11.99
CA PHE A 193 -1.83 2.23 12.20
C PHE A 193 -0.81 1.10 12.26
N SER A 194 0.26 1.21 11.47
CA SER A 194 1.30 0.20 11.36
C SER A 194 2.61 0.82 10.92
N THR A 195 3.74 0.45 11.52
CA THR A 195 5.05 0.83 10.96
C THR A 195 5.38 -0.03 9.74
N ALA A 196 6.38 0.36 8.94
CA ALA A 196 6.84 -0.48 7.82
C ALA A 196 7.33 -1.85 8.35
N PRO A 197 7.01 -2.98 7.70
CA PRO A 197 6.31 -3.09 6.43
C PRO A 197 4.78 -2.94 6.53
N LEU A 198 4.17 -2.36 5.50
CA LEU A 198 2.74 -2.05 5.40
C LEU A 198 1.93 -3.17 4.76
N GLN A 199 2.56 -4.11 4.05
CA GLN A 199 1.88 -5.25 3.44
C GLN A 199 0.95 -6.00 4.41
N PRO A 200 1.32 -6.30 5.68
CA PRO A 200 0.41 -6.99 6.61
C PRO A 200 -0.85 -6.18 6.93
N ALA A 201 -0.72 -4.85 7.09
CA ALA A 201 -1.86 -3.96 7.32
C ALA A 201 -2.79 -3.91 6.10
N ALA A 202 -2.20 -3.91 4.89
CA ALA A 202 -2.96 -3.97 3.66
C ALA A 202 -3.70 -5.30 3.51
N SER A 203 -3.03 -6.44 3.74
CA SER A 203 -3.66 -7.76 3.70
C SER A 203 -4.79 -7.86 4.72
N LEU A 204 -4.61 -7.32 5.93
CA LEU A 204 -5.66 -7.25 6.95
C LEU A 204 -6.87 -6.44 6.46
N ALA A 205 -6.65 -5.26 5.88
CA ALA A 205 -7.71 -4.40 5.37
C ALA A 205 -8.55 -5.09 4.27
N HIS A 206 -7.91 -5.70 3.27
CA HIS A 206 -8.60 -6.40 2.18
C HIS A 206 -9.40 -7.58 2.70
N ASN A 207 -8.81 -8.41 3.57
CA ASN A 207 -9.51 -9.55 4.15
C ASN A 207 -10.74 -9.12 4.99
N LEU A 208 -10.63 -8.04 5.78
CA LEU A 208 -11.78 -7.51 6.52
C LEU A 208 -12.89 -7.02 5.59
N ALA A 209 -12.52 -6.30 4.53
CA ALA A 209 -13.48 -5.82 3.53
C ALA A 209 -14.19 -6.99 2.83
N ASP A 210 -13.45 -8.01 2.40
CA ASP A 210 -14.02 -9.19 1.74
C ASP A 210 -15.00 -9.96 2.62
N ILE A 211 -14.68 -10.15 3.92
CA ILE A 211 -15.60 -10.79 4.88
C ILE A 211 -16.89 -9.99 4.98
N VAL A 212 -16.78 -8.66 5.09
CA VAL A 212 -17.94 -7.76 5.17
C VAL A 212 -18.75 -7.79 3.87
N HIS A 213 -18.10 -7.73 2.72
CA HIS A 213 -18.75 -7.80 1.42
C HIS A 213 -19.47 -9.13 1.22
N ALA A 214 -18.85 -10.26 1.62
CA ALA A 214 -19.48 -11.57 1.58
C ALA A 214 -20.73 -11.62 2.47
N ALA A 215 -20.66 -11.04 3.68
CA ALA A 215 -21.80 -10.94 4.57
C ALA A 215 -22.92 -10.04 4.00
N GLN A 216 -22.58 -8.88 3.43
CA GLN A 216 -23.52 -7.94 2.82
C GLN A 216 -24.23 -8.56 1.60
N ARG A 217 -23.48 -9.24 0.72
CA ARG A 217 -24.04 -9.99 -0.41
C ARG A 217 -25.02 -11.06 0.05
N ARG A 218 -24.68 -11.80 1.11
CA ARG A 218 -25.58 -12.81 1.69
C ARG A 218 -26.83 -12.20 2.32
N ALA A 219 -26.74 -10.98 2.85
CA ALA A 219 -27.87 -10.21 3.35
C ALA A 219 -28.74 -9.58 2.24
N GLY A 220 -28.40 -9.78 0.96
CA GLY A 220 -29.15 -9.25 -0.18
C GLY A 220 -28.83 -7.79 -0.52
N GLN A 221 -27.73 -7.23 0.01
CA GLN A 221 -27.27 -5.90 -0.40
C GLN A 221 -26.56 -5.99 -1.76
N SER A 222 -26.99 -5.16 -2.71
CA SER A 222 -26.48 -5.16 -4.09
C SER A 222 -25.13 -4.46 -4.24
N GLU A 223 -24.84 -3.47 -3.39
CA GLU A 223 -23.64 -2.65 -3.47
C GLU A 223 -22.85 -2.75 -2.16
N SER A 224 -21.53 -2.88 -2.28
CA SER A 224 -20.65 -2.86 -1.11
C SER A 224 -20.53 -1.43 -0.58
N SER A 225 -20.80 -1.26 0.70
CA SER A 225 -20.77 0.06 1.35
C SER A 225 -19.42 0.37 1.99
N LEU A 226 -18.48 -0.59 1.99
CA LEU A 226 -17.17 -0.45 2.60
C LEU A 226 -16.08 -0.55 1.53
N ARG A 227 -15.19 0.43 1.43
CA ARG A 227 -14.11 0.43 0.43
C ARG A 227 -12.74 0.38 1.10
N VAL A 228 -11.80 -0.36 0.51
CA VAL A 228 -10.39 -0.30 0.94
C VAL A 228 -9.72 0.85 0.19
N ARG A 229 -9.36 1.90 0.91
CA ARG A 229 -8.67 3.07 0.33
C ARG A 229 -7.17 2.84 0.16
N GLY A 230 -6.60 1.97 1.00
CA GLY A 230 -5.16 1.72 1.05
C GLY A 230 -4.42 2.72 1.93
N LEU A 231 -3.18 3.03 1.56
CA LEU A 231 -2.30 3.94 2.28
C LEU A 231 -2.82 5.37 2.25
N VAL A 232 -2.86 5.97 3.43
CA VAL A 232 -3.11 7.40 3.65
C VAL A 232 -1.87 8.00 4.30
N THR A 233 -1.43 9.14 3.78
CA THR A 233 -0.24 9.87 4.26
C THR A 233 -0.61 11.26 4.74
N LEU A 234 0.37 12.00 5.27
CA LEU A 234 0.22 13.43 5.60
C LEU A 234 -0.45 14.26 4.49
N HIS A 235 -0.13 13.98 3.23
CA HIS A 235 -0.64 14.73 2.08
C HIS A 235 -2.15 14.54 1.86
N ASP A 236 -2.73 13.47 2.38
CA ASP A 236 -4.15 13.16 2.26
C ASP A 236 -5.00 13.78 3.38
N ILE A 237 -4.40 14.49 4.36
CA ILE A 237 -5.15 15.06 5.48
C ILE A 237 -6.18 16.09 5.01
N VAL A 238 -5.81 16.95 4.06
CA VAL A 238 -6.72 18.00 3.57
C VAL A 238 -7.90 17.38 2.84
N THR A 239 -7.65 16.41 1.96
CA THR A 239 -8.71 15.71 1.22
C THR A 239 -9.64 14.93 2.15
N LEU A 240 -9.09 14.28 3.19
CA LEU A 240 -9.88 13.61 4.21
C LEU A 240 -10.74 14.58 5.05
N ASP A 241 -10.25 15.77 5.35
CA ASP A 241 -11.03 16.78 6.07
C ASP A 241 -12.19 17.30 5.21
N ASP A 242 -11.93 17.56 3.93
CA ASP A 242 -12.95 17.99 2.96
C ASP A 242 -14.04 16.91 2.78
N GLU A 243 -13.65 15.65 2.62
CA GLU A 243 -14.58 14.52 2.56
C GLU A 243 -15.38 14.36 3.85
N ASN A 244 -14.75 14.57 5.01
CA ASN A 244 -15.42 14.51 6.30
C ASN A 244 -16.47 15.63 6.44
N ARG A 245 -16.19 16.84 5.94
CA ARG A 245 -17.13 17.96 5.92
C ARG A 245 -18.28 17.75 4.94
N ALA A 246 -18.01 17.11 3.80
CA ALA A 246 -19.00 16.82 2.77
C ALA A 246 -19.82 15.54 3.06
N ARG A 247 -19.55 14.84 4.17
CA ARG A 247 -20.15 13.55 4.50
C ARG A 247 -21.66 13.67 4.72
N THR A 248 -22.40 12.77 4.09
CA THR A 248 -23.85 12.60 4.25
C THR A 248 -24.16 11.22 4.83
N ALA A 249 -25.45 10.95 5.12
CA ALA A 249 -25.89 9.65 5.63
C ALA A 249 -25.65 8.48 4.66
N ASP A 250 -25.45 8.79 3.38
CA ASP A 250 -25.24 7.82 2.29
C ASP A 250 -23.76 7.64 1.94
N THR A 251 -22.84 8.38 2.56
CA THR A 251 -21.41 8.24 2.28
C THR A 251 -20.89 6.89 2.80
N PRO A 252 -20.28 6.05 1.93
CA PRO A 252 -19.72 4.78 2.34
C PRO A 252 -18.53 4.95 3.28
N GLY A 253 -18.34 3.96 4.15
CA GLY A 253 -17.18 3.84 5.02
C GLY A 253 -15.95 3.37 4.24
N TRP A 254 -14.79 3.45 4.89
CA TRP A 254 -13.54 2.99 4.30
C TRP A 254 -12.62 2.35 5.33
N ILE A 255 -11.73 1.49 4.83
CA ILE A 255 -10.56 1.00 5.56
C ILE A 255 -9.32 1.60 4.90
N ALA A 256 -8.51 2.29 5.68
CA ALA A 256 -7.22 2.82 5.27
C ALA A 256 -6.15 2.39 6.26
N PHE A 257 -4.89 2.46 5.84
CA PHE A 257 -3.76 2.23 6.73
C PHE A 257 -2.72 3.33 6.60
N THR A 258 -1.93 3.54 7.65
CA THR A 258 -0.90 4.58 7.65
C THR A 258 0.30 4.24 8.55
N PRO A 259 1.53 4.61 8.13
CA PRO A 259 2.70 4.69 9.00
C PRO A 259 2.82 6.04 9.72
N ASP A 260 2.05 7.05 9.33
CA ASP A 260 2.22 8.42 9.81
C ASP A 260 1.48 8.62 11.13
N LYS A 261 2.23 8.70 12.23
CA LYS A 261 1.68 8.91 13.59
C LYS A 261 0.85 10.19 13.71
N ILE A 262 1.13 11.21 12.89
CA ILE A 262 0.38 12.48 12.88
C ILE A 262 -1.12 12.30 12.61
N LEU A 263 -1.51 11.24 11.88
CA LEU A 263 -2.92 10.95 11.63
C LEU A 263 -3.64 10.51 12.91
N LEU A 264 -2.95 9.91 13.89
CA LEU A 264 -3.53 9.52 15.17
C LEU A 264 -4.04 10.71 15.98
N ASP A 265 -3.40 11.88 15.83
CA ASP A 265 -3.82 13.12 16.50
C ASP A 265 -5.07 13.76 15.82
N LYS A 266 -5.45 13.29 14.64
CA LYS A 266 -6.56 13.82 13.83
C LYS A 266 -7.81 12.96 13.98
N CYS A 267 -8.26 12.76 15.22
CA CYS A 267 -9.39 11.90 15.57
C CYS A 267 -10.73 12.24 14.88
N ALA A 268 -10.88 13.42 14.27
CA ALA A 268 -12.07 13.77 13.50
C ALA A 268 -12.16 13.04 12.13
N LEU A 269 -11.03 12.57 11.61
CA LEU A 269 -10.93 12.00 10.26
C LEU A 269 -11.38 10.53 10.16
N PHE A 270 -11.42 9.81 11.27
CA PHE A 270 -11.80 8.39 11.32
C PHE A 270 -12.70 8.11 12.53
N ASP A 271 -13.40 6.98 12.49
CA ASP A 271 -14.33 6.58 13.56
C ASP A 271 -13.68 5.54 14.49
N LEU A 272 -12.82 4.67 13.94
CA LEU A 272 -12.07 3.65 14.68
C LEU A 272 -10.60 3.65 14.27
N VAL A 273 -9.73 3.35 15.25
CA VAL A 273 -8.31 3.09 15.00
C VAL A 273 -7.95 1.66 15.44
N LEU A 274 -7.16 0.98 14.61
CA LEU A 274 -6.57 -0.30 14.92
C LEU A 274 -5.04 -0.17 14.89
N ASP A 275 -4.41 -0.18 16.05
CA ASP A 275 -2.96 -0.10 16.18
C ASP A 275 -2.34 -1.50 16.11
N LEU A 276 -1.54 -1.75 15.06
CA LEU A 276 -0.83 -3.01 14.84
C LEU A 276 0.60 -3.01 15.40
N THR A 277 1.10 -1.89 15.92
CA THR A 277 2.44 -1.78 16.51
C THR A 277 2.75 -2.88 17.53
N PRO A 278 1.81 -3.28 18.42
CA PRO A 278 2.07 -4.36 19.38
C PRO A 278 2.34 -5.72 18.72
N LEU A 279 1.77 -5.98 17.54
CA LEU A 279 1.95 -7.24 16.81
C LEU A 279 3.29 -7.29 16.06
N GLN A 280 3.85 -6.13 15.71
CA GLN A 280 5.13 -6.04 14.99
C GLN A 280 6.34 -6.35 15.88
N GLY A 281 6.21 -6.16 17.20
CA GLY A 281 7.28 -6.45 18.17
C GLY A 281 7.48 -7.94 18.49
N ALA A 282 6.57 -8.83 18.08
CA ALA A 282 6.61 -10.24 18.47
C ALA A 282 7.49 -11.13 17.56
N ASN A 283 7.70 -10.74 16.29
CA ASN A 283 8.42 -11.55 15.29
C ASN A 283 9.69 -10.88 14.70
N GLY A 284 10.11 -9.73 15.23
CA GLY A 284 11.29 -9.02 14.79
C GLY A 284 12.48 -9.19 15.73
N THR A 285 13.23 -10.29 15.61
CA THR A 285 14.61 -10.30 16.11
C THR A 285 15.46 -9.36 15.26
N LYS A 286 15.61 -8.10 15.69
CA LYS A 286 16.82 -7.30 15.50
C LYS A 286 17.02 -6.39 16.70
N ALA A 287 18.01 -6.77 17.50
CA ALA A 287 18.96 -5.94 18.25
C ALA A 287 18.42 -4.72 19.03
N ALA A 288 18.42 -4.89 20.36
CA ALA A 288 18.78 -3.90 21.37
C ALA A 288 18.59 -2.42 20.99
N ALA A 289 17.48 -1.84 21.46
CA ALA A 289 17.43 -0.42 21.75
C ALA A 289 18.60 -0.09 22.71
N SER A 290 19.62 0.59 22.18
CA SER A 290 20.71 1.12 22.99
C SER A 290 20.15 2.15 23.98
N PRO A 291 20.40 2.03 25.30
CA PRO A 291 19.88 2.98 26.27
C PRO A 291 20.78 4.23 26.31
N ARG A 292 20.29 5.35 25.78
CA ARG A 292 20.82 6.70 26.00
C ARG A 292 19.62 7.62 26.18
N ASN A 293 19.42 8.42 27.23
CA ASN A 293 20.25 8.85 28.35
C ASN A 293 19.33 9.03 29.57
N ARG A 294 19.70 8.48 30.73
CA ARG A 294 19.19 8.91 32.03
C ARG A 294 20.15 9.99 32.54
N PRO A 295 19.72 11.21 32.90
CA PRO A 295 20.62 12.18 33.50
C PRO A 295 21.13 11.65 34.84
N SER A 296 22.45 11.53 34.97
CA SER A 296 23.12 11.18 36.23
C SER A 296 22.97 12.33 37.21
N ASN A 297 22.13 12.14 38.22
CA ASN A 297 22.06 13.03 39.37
C ASN A 297 23.30 12.75 40.25
N THR A 298 24.33 13.58 40.13
CA THR A 298 25.44 13.62 41.09
C THR A 298 25.00 14.48 42.26
N ALA A 299 24.53 13.82 43.33
CA ALA A 299 24.34 14.46 44.61
C ALA A 299 25.69 14.50 45.35
N ALA A 300 25.97 15.67 45.91
CA ALA A 300 27.13 16.00 46.71
C ALA A 300 27.15 15.23 48.04
N THR A 301 28.35 14.85 48.46
CA THR A 301 28.82 14.79 49.85
C THR A 301 30.29 15.11 49.84
#